data_AF-A0A1A8U824-F1
#
_entry.id   AF-A0A1A8U824-F1
#
_cell.length_a   1.000
_cell.length_b   1.000
_cell.length_c   1.000
_cell.angle_alpha   90.00
_cell.angle_beta   90.00
_cell.angle_gamma   90.00
#
_symmetry.space_group_name_H-M   'P 1'
#
loop_
_entity.id
_entity.type
_entity.pdbx_description
1 polymer ?
#
loop_
_entity_poly.entity_id
_entity_poly.type
_entity_poly.pdbx_seq_one_letter_code
_entity_poly.pdbx_strand_id
1 'polypeptide(L)'
;MACFVASVFLLVLQTYAAPSELLQPDFAVDTLDTEPGLTANVSGDVTSSPPPGSNKQTPHSIIIGVRKGGTRALLEMLDIHPEVAVAATEVHFFDWDENYAKGLVWYRELMPYSYPHQITVEKTPGYFTSALAPERIRAMNSSIKLLLILRDPAERVVSDYTQVYFNRLENHKPVQAIENLLVHNGALNIRYKAIQRSLYDVHMRNWLHHFPLRQIHIVDGDALIRDPLPELQKVERFLDLSPRIVSSNFYFNQTKGFYCIRSNGRERCLHESKGRPHPSVNSTVLQQLRSYLQEHNRTFFRLVKRTFHWQ
;
A
#
# COMPACT_ATOMS: atom_id res chain seq x y z
N MET A 1 2.65 -48.98 -60.81
CA MET A 1 2.77 -49.91 -59.66
C MET A 1 4.11 -49.67 -58.99
N ALA A 2 4.11 -49.68 -57.65
CA ALA A 2 5.11 -49.18 -56.72
C ALA A 2 6.58 -49.60 -56.95
N CYS A 3 7.50 -48.66 -56.68
CA CYS A 3 8.83 -48.95 -56.15
C CYS A 3 9.04 -48.09 -54.90
N PHE A 4 9.19 -48.77 -53.76
CA PHE A 4 9.47 -48.24 -52.43
C PHE A 4 10.89 -47.67 -52.37
N VAL A 5 11.04 -46.44 -51.86
CA VAL A 5 12.33 -45.92 -51.36
C VAL A 5 12.18 -45.72 -49.86
N ALA A 6 12.89 -46.52 -49.08
CA ALA A 6 13.04 -46.33 -47.66
C ALA A 6 14.14 -45.28 -47.41
N SER A 7 13.75 -44.11 -46.92
CA SER A 7 14.69 -43.10 -46.42
C SER A 7 14.62 -43.06 -44.90
N VAL A 8 15.74 -43.42 -44.28
CA VAL A 8 16.01 -43.34 -42.84
C VAL A 8 16.10 -41.86 -42.45
N PHE A 9 15.14 -41.38 -41.65
CA PHE A 9 15.20 -40.07 -41.01
C PHE A 9 16.07 -40.18 -39.75
N LEU A 10 17.29 -39.64 -39.81
CA LEU A 10 18.10 -39.32 -38.64
C LEU A 10 17.58 -37.98 -38.06
N LEU A 11 16.79 -38.08 -36.99
CA LEU A 11 16.40 -36.93 -36.16
C LEU A 11 17.61 -36.49 -35.32
N VAL A 12 18.33 -35.47 -35.78
CA VAL A 12 19.23 -34.69 -34.94
C VAL A 12 18.36 -33.74 -34.12
N LEU A 13 18.07 -34.11 -32.87
CA LEU A 13 17.57 -33.19 -31.85
C LEU A 13 18.70 -32.22 -31.47
N GLN A 14 18.78 -31.07 -32.13
CA GLN A 14 19.49 -29.92 -31.59
C GLN A 14 18.65 -29.35 -30.44
N THR A 15 18.99 -29.74 -29.23
CA THR A 15 18.59 -29.02 -28.02
C THR A 15 19.25 -27.65 -28.06
N TYR A 16 18.48 -26.61 -28.39
CA TYR A 16 18.87 -25.24 -28.08
C TYR A 16 18.77 -25.05 -26.56
N ALA A 17 19.89 -25.30 -25.88
CA ALA A 17 20.08 -24.85 -24.51
C ALA A 17 20.22 -23.32 -24.54
N ALA A 18 19.29 -22.63 -23.89
CA ALA A 18 19.39 -21.20 -23.64
C ALA A 18 20.59 -20.91 -22.70
N PRO A 19 21.36 -19.82 -22.90
CA PRO A 19 22.51 -19.52 -22.05
C PRO A 19 22.07 -19.23 -20.62
N SER A 20 22.68 -19.91 -19.66
CA SER A 20 22.50 -19.69 -18.22
C SER A 20 23.29 -18.46 -17.74
N GLU A 21 22.85 -17.26 -18.11
CA GLU A 21 23.33 -16.00 -17.51
C GLU A 21 22.17 -15.00 -17.42
N LEU A 22 21.27 -15.21 -16.44
CA LEU A 22 20.25 -14.23 -16.05
C LEU A 22 19.75 -14.53 -14.63
N LEU A 23 20.69 -14.58 -13.68
CA LEU A 23 20.43 -14.60 -12.25
C LEU A 23 21.62 -13.95 -11.53
N GLN A 24 21.75 -12.65 -11.72
CA GLN A 24 22.42 -11.78 -10.75
C GLN A 24 21.39 -10.75 -10.31
N PRO A 25 20.97 -10.74 -9.04
CA PRO A 25 20.31 -9.59 -8.49
C PRO A 25 21.43 -8.61 -8.13
N ASP A 26 21.64 -7.60 -8.98
CA ASP A 26 22.35 -6.38 -8.55
C ASP A 26 21.47 -5.68 -7.52
N PHE A 27 21.54 -6.17 -6.28
CA PHE A 27 21.09 -5.47 -5.09
C PHE A 27 22.03 -4.29 -4.86
N ALA A 28 21.82 -3.22 -5.61
CA ALA A 28 22.06 -1.90 -5.07
C ALA A 28 21.06 -1.70 -3.94
N VAL A 29 21.51 -1.95 -2.71
CA VAL A 29 20.81 -1.60 -1.47
C VAL A 29 20.75 -0.07 -1.40
N ASP A 30 19.79 0.50 -2.12
CA ASP A 30 19.35 1.86 -1.91
C ASP A 30 18.45 1.79 -0.68
N THR A 31 18.96 2.30 0.45
CA THR A 31 18.26 2.29 1.73
C THR A 31 16.85 2.82 1.53
N LEU A 32 15.86 1.96 1.71
CA LEU A 32 14.46 2.36 1.78
C LEU A 32 14.29 3.04 3.13
N ASP A 33 14.57 4.34 3.12
CA ASP A 33 14.56 5.19 4.30
C ASP A 33 13.17 5.16 4.96
N THR A 34 13.16 4.62 6.17
CA THR A 34 12.10 4.66 7.18
C THR A 34 11.51 6.07 7.25
N GLU A 35 10.17 6.21 7.32
CA GLU A 35 9.58 7.49 7.74
C GLU A 35 10.26 7.86 9.09
N PRO A 36 10.64 9.13 9.31
CA PRO A 36 11.13 9.54 10.61
C PRO A 36 10.04 9.19 11.61
N GLY A 37 10.35 8.22 12.47
CA GLY A 37 9.53 7.92 13.63
C GLY A 37 9.32 9.21 14.38
N LEU A 38 8.11 9.37 14.93
CA LEU A 38 7.88 10.27 16.04
C LEU A 38 9.03 10.04 17.04
N THR A 39 9.98 10.97 17.12
CA THR A 39 10.85 11.09 18.27
C THR A 39 9.96 11.61 19.40
N ALA A 40 9.16 10.72 19.97
CA ALA A 40 8.86 10.84 21.37
C ALA A 40 10.21 10.82 22.08
N ASN A 41 10.50 11.87 22.85
CA ASN A 41 11.63 11.86 23.78
C ASN A 41 11.62 10.55 24.56
N VAL A 42 12.54 9.63 24.25
CA VAL A 42 12.83 8.47 25.09
C VAL A 42 13.76 8.95 26.19
N SER A 43 13.19 9.76 27.06
CA SER A 43 13.68 10.03 28.41
C SER A 43 12.48 9.84 29.33
N GLY A 44 12.15 8.57 29.55
CA GLY A 44 11.04 8.14 30.36
C GLY A 44 10.77 6.66 30.13
N ASP A 45 11.43 5.83 30.94
CA ASP A 45 10.96 4.48 31.22
C ASP A 45 9.57 4.59 31.87
N VAL A 46 8.54 4.57 31.03
CA VAL A 46 7.15 4.44 31.47
C VAL A 46 6.71 3.06 31.01
N THR A 47 7.03 2.06 31.83
CA THR A 47 6.25 0.83 31.91
C THR A 47 4.85 1.20 32.38
N SER A 48 4.03 1.75 31.47
CA SER A 48 2.62 1.93 31.71
C SER A 48 2.02 0.54 31.88
N SER A 49 1.50 0.27 33.07
CA SER A 49 0.73 -0.94 33.31
C SER A 49 -0.40 -1.04 32.27
N PRO A 50 -0.65 -2.22 31.69
CA PRO A 50 -1.72 -2.37 30.71
C PRO A 50 -3.06 -1.95 31.33
N PRO A 51 -3.96 -1.31 30.57
CA PRO A 51 -5.33 -1.09 31.03
C PRO A 51 -5.94 -2.42 31.51
N PRO A 52 -6.59 -2.47 32.69
CA PRO A 52 -7.16 -3.71 33.23
C PRO A 52 -8.09 -4.40 32.23
N GLY A 53 -7.88 -5.69 31.97
CA GLY A 53 -8.70 -6.48 31.04
C GLY A 53 -8.37 -6.29 29.55
N SER A 54 -7.32 -5.52 29.22
CA SER A 54 -6.80 -5.40 27.85
C SER A 54 -5.60 -6.32 27.62
N ASN A 55 -5.41 -6.74 26.35
CA ASN A 55 -4.25 -7.53 25.93
C ASN A 55 -3.78 -7.08 24.54
N LYS A 56 -2.53 -7.37 24.18
CA LYS A 56 -2.06 -7.24 22.79
C LYS A 56 -2.51 -8.44 21.99
N GLN A 57 -3.19 -8.19 20.87
CA GLN A 57 -3.75 -9.21 19.99
C GLN A 57 -3.18 -9.03 18.60
N THR A 58 -3.02 -10.13 17.85
CA THR A 58 -2.70 -10.04 16.42
C THR A 58 -3.79 -9.26 15.68
N PRO A 59 -3.48 -8.56 14.59
CA PRO A 59 -4.46 -7.75 13.89
C PRO A 59 -5.59 -8.61 13.34
N HIS A 60 -6.81 -8.09 13.47
CA HIS A 60 -8.02 -8.65 12.89
C HIS A 60 -8.22 -8.15 11.45
N SER A 61 -7.63 -6.99 11.14
CA SER A 61 -7.60 -6.41 9.80
C SER A 61 -6.28 -5.71 9.54
N ILE A 62 -5.84 -5.70 8.28
CA ILE A 62 -4.60 -5.05 7.86
C ILE A 62 -4.90 -4.11 6.69
N ILE A 63 -4.46 -2.85 6.80
CA ILE A 63 -4.38 -1.91 5.68
C ILE A 63 -3.08 -2.20 4.94
N ILE A 64 -3.18 -2.96 3.85
CA ILE A 64 -2.02 -3.50 3.13
C ILE A 64 -1.37 -2.50 2.17
N GLY A 65 -2.04 -1.38 1.89
CA GLY A 65 -1.57 -0.43 0.88
C GLY A 65 -2.69 0.40 0.26
N VAL A 66 -2.42 1.11 -0.83
CA VAL A 66 -1.09 1.23 -1.48
C VAL A 66 -0.30 2.42 -0.91
N ARG A 67 1.03 2.37 -0.99
CA ARG A 67 1.89 3.52 -0.71
C ARG A 67 1.40 4.76 -1.47
N LYS A 68 1.16 5.85 -0.72
CA LYS A 68 0.57 7.12 -1.16
C LYS A 68 -0.90 7.06 -1.61
N GLY A 69 -1.61 5.97 -1.34
CA GLY A 69 -3.05 5.85 -1.54
C GLY A 69 -3.91 6.56 -0.49
N GLY A 70 -3.33 6.98 0.65
CA GLY A 70 -4.09 7.57 1.77
C GLY A 70 -4.20 6.67 3.00
N THR A 71 -3.34 5.65 3.10
CA THR A 71 -3.34 4.63 4.17
C THR A 71 -3.29 5.21 5.59
N ARG A 72 -2.53 6.29 5.83
CA ARG A 72 -2.53 7.00 7.12
C ARG A 72 -3.88 7.69 7.38
N ALA A 73 -4.48 8.33 6.37
CA ALA A 73 -5.80 8.95 6.53
C ALA A 73 -6.85 7.90 6.92
N LEU A 74 -6.88 6.78 6.19
CA LEU A 74 -7.79 5.68 6.48
C LEU A 74 -7.61 5.13 7.91
N LEU A 75 -6.37 4.88 8.34
CA LEU A 75 -6.10 4.38 9.69
C LEU A 75 -6.60 5.36 10.77
N GLU A 76 -6.25 6.65 10.65
CA GLU A 76 -6.59 7.68 11.64
C GLU A 76 -8.10 7.97 11.68
N MET A 77 -8.78 7.89 10.54
CA MET A 77 -10.23 8.06 10.47
C MET A 77 -10.97 6.83 11.02
N LEU A 78 -10.43 5.62 10.85
CA LEU A 78 -10.99 4.40 11.42
C LEU A 78 -10.80 4.33 12.95
N ASP A 79 -9.69 4.87 13.46
CA ASP A 79 -9.37 4.98 14.90
C ASP A 79 -10.37 5.86 15.69
N ILE A 80 -11.25 6.58 14.99
CA ILE A 80 -12.38 7.30 15.64
C ILE A 80 -13.40 6.30 16.21
N HIS A 81 -13.50 5.10 15.63
CA HIS A 81 -14.46 4.10 16.05
C HIS A 81 -14.09 3.48 17.41
N PRO A 82 -14.99 3.44 18.40
CA PRO A 82 -14.67 3.02 19.77
C PRO A 82 -14.23 1.55 19.88
N GLU A 83 -14.64 0.71 18.92
CA GLU A 83 -14.27 -0.70 18.86
C GLU A 83 -13.03 -0.99 17.99
N VAL A 84 -12.28 0.05 17.60
CA VAL A 84 -11.04 -0.10 16.82
C VAL A 84 -9.85 0.32 17.68
N ALA A 85 -8.81 -0.50 17.68
CA ALA A 85 -7.50 -0.16 18.23
C ALA A 85 -6.45 -0.26 17.11
N VAL A 86 -5.74 0.83 16.84
CA VAL A 86 -4.77 0.88 15.73
C VAL A 86 -3.32 0.76 16.20
N ALA A 87 -2.49 0.06 15.45
CA ALA A 87 -1.04 0.11 15.62
C ALA A 87 -0.50 1.50 15.23
N ALA A 88 0.34 2.09 16.08
CA ALA A 88 0.80 3.47 15.91
C ALA A 88 1.72 3.64 14.67
N THR A 89 2.59 2.66 14.45
CA THR A 89 3.66 2.68 13.45
C THR A 89 3.42 1.64 12.35
N GLU A 90 4.11 1.83 11.22
CA GLU A 90 4.19 0.81 10.17
C GLU A 90 5.15 -0.27 10.65
N VAL A 91 4.68 -1.51 10.68
CA VAL A 91 5.38 -2.59 11.40
C VAL A 91 6.39 -3.29 10.50
N HIS A 92 6.15 -3.32 9.19
CA HIS A 92 7.01 -3.98 8.22
C HIS A 92 7.35 -5.43 8.60
N PHE A 93 6.37 -6.19 9.08
CA PHE A 93 6.59 -7.56 9.53
C PHE A 93 6.59 -8.55 8.37
N PHE A 94 5.67 -8.39 7.41
CA PHE A 94 5.49 -9.36 6.33
C PHE A 94 6.33 -9.08 5.08
N ASP A 95 6.86 -7.86 4.92
CA ASP A 95 7.69 -7.44 3.78
C ASP A 95 9.19 -7.40 4.06
N TRP A 96 9.64 -7.35 5.33
CA TRP A 96 11.07 -7.41 5.68
C TRP A 96 11.41 -8.76 6.34
N ASP A 97 12.37 -9.47 5.77
CA ASP A 97 12.74 -10.81 6.20
C ASP A 97 13.31 -10.82 7.62
N GLU A 98 14.05 -9.76 7.99
CA GLU A 98 14.63 -9.60 9.33
C GLU A 98 13.56 -9.44 10.41
N ASN A 99 12.44 -8.79 10.08
CA ASN A 99 11.32 -8.66 11.00
C ASN A 99 10.48 -9.94 11.04
N TYR A 100 10.22 -10.55 9.88
CA TYR A 100 9.45 -11.80 9.80
C TYR A 100 10.12 -12.92 10.60
N ALA A 101 11.45 -13.02 10.53
CA ALA A 101 12.25 -14.01 11.25
C ALA A 101 12.12 -13.92 12.80
N LYS A 102 11.69 -12.78 13.35
CA LYS A 102 11.45 -12.60 14.80
C LYS A 102 10.17 -13.31 15.28
N GLY A 103 9.32 -13.76 14.36
CA GLY A 103 8.14 -14.56 14.64
C GLY A 103 6.91 -13.77 15.12
N LEU A 104 5.77 -14.46 15.18
CA LEU A 104 4.47 -13.85 15.48
C LEU A 104 4.35 -13.29 16.90
N VAL A 105 5.12 -13.80 17.86
CA VAL A 105 5.17 -13.24 19.21
C VAL A 105 5.73 -11.82 19.17
N TRP A 106 6.85 -11.60 18.46
CA TRP A 106 7.40 -10.26 18.26
C TRP A 106 6.41 -9.34 17.55
N TYR A 107 5.73 -9.83 16.51
CA TYR A 107 4.72 -9.05 15.80
C TYR A 107 3.57 -8.60 16.71
N ARG A 108 3.03 -9.53 17.53
CA ARG A 108 1.96 -9.24 18.50
C ARG A 108 2.40 -8.21 19.54
N GLU A 109 3.66 -8.22 19.97
CA GLU A 109 4.16 -7.24 20.94
C GLU A 109 4.20 -5.79 20.42
N LEU A 110 4.11 -5.60 19.11
CA LEU A 110 4.01 -4.27 18.49
C LEU A 110 2.57 -3.77 18.37
N MET A 111 1.59 -4.62 18.69
CA MET A 111 0.17 -4.26 18.62
C MET A 111 -0.24 -3.43 19.85
N PRO A 112 -1.25 -2.56 19.72
CA PRO A 112 -1.80 -1.85 20.87
C PRO A 112 -2.48 -2.84 21.84
N TYR A 113 -2.58 -2.43 23.10
CA TYR A 113 -3.51 -3.08 24.02
C TYR A 113 -4.94 -2.83 23.54
N SER A 114 -5.76 -3.87 23.53
CA SER A 114 -7.16 -3.83 23.09
C SER A 114 -8.02 -4.72 23.98
N TYR A 115 -9.30 -4.37 24.12
CA TYR A 115 -10.27 -5.20 24.82
C TYR A 115 -10.81 -6.33 23.91
N PRO A 116 -11.37 -7.42 24.47
CA PRO A 116 -11.87 -8.55 23.68
C PRO A 116 -12.94 -8.20 22.63
N HIS A 117 -13.69 -7.11 22.81
CA HIS A 117 -14.73 -6.65 21.88
C HIS A 117 -14.19 -5.74 20.78
N GLN A 118 -12.93 -5.31 20.86
CA GLN A 118 -12.33 -4.42 19.88
C GLN A 118 -11.58 -5.21 18.81
N ILE A 119 -11.49 -4.65 17.61
CA ILE A 119 -10.61 -5.15 16.56
C ILE A 119 -9.29 -4.39 16.57
N THR A 120 -8.20 -5.12 16.35
CA THR A 120 -6.87 -4.52 16.14
C THR A 120 -6.60 -4.33 14.65
N VAL A 121 -6.15 -3.14 14.24
CA VAL A 121 -5.83 -2.81 12.85
C VAL A 121 -4.38 -2.33 12.72
N GLU A 122 -3.65 -2.95 11.80
CA GLU A 122 -2.28 -2.55 11.43
C GLU A 122 -2.24 -1.97 10.02
N LYS A 123 -1.27 -1.10 9.72
CA LYS A 123 -1.09 -0.50 8.40
C LYS A 123 0.38 -0.45 8.03
N THR A 124 0.72 -1.16 6.97
CA THR A 124 2.03 -1.10 6.31
C THR A 124 1.81 -1.06 4.80
N PRO A 125 1.99 0.10 4.14
CA PRO A 125 1.66 0.26 2.74
C PRO A 125 2.52 -0.55 1.76
N GLY A 126 3.68 -1.02 2.23
CA GLY A 126 4.62 -1.84 1.47
C GLY A 126 4.11 -3.25 1.19
N TYR A 127 3.19 -3.76 2.02
CA TYR A 127 2.67 -5.13 1.86
C TYR A 127 2.04 -5.34 0.49
N PHE A 128 1.23 -4.39 -0.01
CA PHE A 128 0.50 -4.58 -1.27
C PHE A 128 1.43 -4.91 -2.44
N THR A 129 2.61 -4.28 -2.48
CA THR A 129 3.59 -4.46 -3.56
C THR A 129 4.69 -5.45 -3.23
N SER A 130 4.59 -6.14 -2.09
CA SER A 130 5.51 -7.22 -1.70
C SER A 130 5.07 -8.54 -2.33
N ALA A 131 6.03 -9.27 -2.90
CA ALA A 131 5.76 -10.60 -3.44
C ALA A 131 5.41 -11.62 -2.34
N LEU A 132 6.02 -11.50 -1.17
CA LEU A 132 5.94 -12.50 -0.08
C LEU A 132 4.84 -12.20 0.95
N ALA A 133 4.42 -10.94 1.08
CA ALA A 133 3.45 -10.56 2.11
C ALA A 133 2.12 -11.33 2.05
N PRO A 134 1.50 -11.59 0.88
CA PRO A 134 0.22 -12.30 0.82
C PRO A 134 0.29 -13.71 1.40
N GLU A 135 1.34 -14.46 1.05
CA GLU A 135 1.55 -15.83 1.56
C GLU A 135 1.76 -15.82 3.08
N ARG A 136 2.64 -14.94 3.58
CA ARG A 136 2.96 -14.84 5.00
C ARG A 136 1.75 -14.41 5.84
N ILE A 137 0.96 -13.47 5.35
CA ILE A 137 -0.29 -13.04 6.03
C ILE A 137 -1.30 -14.19 6.05
N ARG A 138 -1.42 -14.94 4.94
CA ARG A 138 -2.33 -16.11 4.88
C ARG A 138 -1.91 -17.20 5.86
N ALA A 139 -0.61 -17.43 6.01
CA ALA A 139 -0.05 -18.38 6.96
C ALA A 139 -0.35 -18.00 8.42
N MET A 140 -0.37 -16.69 8.74
CA MET A 140 -0.82 -16.21 10.06
C MET A 140 -2.33 -16.39 10.25
N ASN A 141 -3.14 -15.90 9.30
CA ASN A 141 -4.59 -15.98 9.38
C ASN A 141 -5.21 -15.95 7.97
N SER A 142 -5.62 -17.11 7.48
CA SER A 142 -6.24 -17.24 6.16
C SER A 142 -7.63 -16.59 6.04
N SER A 143 -8.30 -16.29 7.17
CA SER A 143 -9.62 -15.67 7.23
C SER A 143 -9.58 -14.16 7.50
N ILE A 144 -8.38 -13.56 7.56
CA ILE A 144 -8.23 -12.13 7.87
C ILE A 144 -8.92 -11.25 6.83
N LYS A 145 -9.43 -10.10 7.28
CA LYS A 145 -9.96 -9.05 6.41
C LYS A 145 -8.85 -8.06 6.03
N LEU A 146 -8.81 -7.65 4.77
CA LEU A 146 -7.77 -6.79 4.24
C LEU A 146 -8.40 -5.51 3.69
N LEU A 147 -7.80 -4.38 4.00
CA LEU A 147 -8.18 -3.07 3.47
C LEU A 147 -7.12 -2.61 2.48
N LEU A 148 -7.54 -2.27 1.26
CA LEU A 148 -6.69 -1.75 0.21
C LEU A 148 -7.24 -0.38 -0.23
N ILE A 149 -6.52 0.70 0.04
CA ILE A 149 -6.89 2.04 -0.44
C ILE A 149 -6.10 2.40 -1.70
N LEU A 150 -6.82 2.75 -2.76
CA LEU A 150 -6.24 3.10 -4.07
C LEU A 150 -6.68 4.49 -4.52
N ARG A 151 -5.79 5.17 -5.23
CA ARG A 151 -6.06 6.44 -5.93
C ARG A 151 -5.75 6.28 -7.41
N ASP A 152 -6.13 7.27 -8.20
CA ASP A 152 -5.65 7.40 -9.57
C ASP A 152 -4.14 7.05 -9.65
N PRO A 153 -3.75 6.08 -10.48
CA PRO A 153 -2.39 5.54 -10.47
C PRO A 153 -1.36 6.56 -10.95
N ALA A 154 -1.72 7.51 -11.81
CA ALA A 154 -0.83 8.58 -12.25
C ALA A 154 -0.64 9.61 -11.13
N GLU A 155 -1.72 10.01 -10.45
CA GLU A 155 -1.61 10.88 -9.26
C GLU A 155 -0.81 10.23 -8.14
N ARG A 156 -0.95 8.91 -7.95
CA ARG A 156 -0.16 8.13 -6.97
C ARG A 156 1.32 8.14 -7.32
N VAL A 157 1.69 8.04 -8.61
CA VAL A 157 3.10 8.18 -9.06
C VAL A 157 3.66 9.54 -8.67
N VAL A 158 2.93 10.62 -8.99
CA VAL A 158 3.36 11.99 -8.66
C VAL A 158 3.50 12.15 -7.15
N SER A 159 2.54 11.64 -6.36
CA SER A 159 2.59 11.70 -4.90
C SER A 159 3.77 10.94 -4.30
N ASP A 160 4.16 9.80 -4.89
CA ASP A 160 5.32 9.01 -4.47
C ASP A 160 6.62 9.76 -4.75
N TYR A 161 6.74 10.33 -5.95
CA TYR A 161 7.84 11.24 -6.28
C TYR A 161 7.92 12.41 -5.28
N THR A 162 6.81 13.10 -5.04
CA THR A 162 6.76 14.27 -4.14
C THR A 162 7.26 13.92 -2.74
N GLN A 163 6.86 12.77 -2.20
CA GLN A 163 7.37 12.33 -0.90
C GLN A 163 8.89 12.17 -0.91
N VAL A 164 9.44 11.46 -1.91
CA VAL A 164 10.88 11.23 -2.02
C VAL A 164 11.64 12.55 -2.22
N TYR A 165 11.08 13.45 -3.03
CA TYR A 165 11.63 14.79 -3.27
C TYR A 165 11.79 15.57 -1.97
N PHE A 166 10.72 15.70 -1.18
CA PHE A 166 10.78 16.44 0.08
C PHE A 166 11.67 15.76 1.12
N ASN A 167 11.65 14.42 1.23
CA ASN A 167 12.56 13.72 2.13
C ASN A 167 14.02 13.99 1.75
N ARG A 168 14.36 14.06 0.46
CA ARG A 168 15.71 14.39 0.00
C ARG A 168 16.09 15.83 0.33
N LEU A 169 15.18 16.78 0.18
CA LEU A 169 15.40 18.18 0.59
C LEU A 169 15.68 18.29 2.09
N GLU A 170 14.84 17.67 2.92
CA GLU A 170 15.00 17.66 4.38
C GLU A 170 16.34 17.04 4.82
N ASN A 171 16.84 16.06 4.06
CA ASN A 171 18.12 15.40 4.30
C ASN A 171 19.31 16.03 3.54
N HIS A 172 19.15 17.22 2.94
CA HIS A 172 20.20 17.91 2.19
C HIS A 172 20.83 17.07 1.05
N LYS A 173 20.04 16.16 0.46
CA LYS A 173 20.44 15.31 -0.67
C LYS A 173 20.03 15.96 -2.00
N PRO A 174 20.74 15.70 -3.11
CA PRO A 174 20.35 16.21 -4.42
C PRO A 174 18.98 15.67 -4.84
N VAL A 175 18.20 16.56 -5.45
CA VAL A 175 16.87 16.30 -6.04
C VAL A 175 16.91 16.48 -7.55
N GLN A 176 16.00 15.82 -8.25
CA GLN A 176 15.86 15.90 -9.70
C GLN A 176 14.39 16.12 -10.02
N ALA A 177 14.10 16.80 -11.13
CA ALA A 177 12.74 16.96 -11.63
C ALA A 177 12.09 15.60 -11.93
N ILE A 178 10.76 15.53 -11.80
CA ILE A 178 10.01 14.29 -12.00
C ILE A 178 10.14 13.78 -13.45
N GLU A 179 10.25 14.69 -14.43
CA GLU A 179 10.44 14.35 -15.84
C GLU A 179 11.71 13.52 -16.06
N ASN A 180 12.80 13.82 -15.35
CA ASN A 180 14.07 13.10 -15.48
C ASN A 180 13.97 11.66 -14.94
N LEU A 181 13.01 11.39 -14.06
CA LEU A 181 12.75 10.06 -13.51
C LEU A 181 11.72 9.29 -14.33
N LEU A 182 10.73 10.00 -14.87
CA LEU A 182 9.66 9.44 -15.68
C LEU A 182 10.07 9.18 -17.13
N VAL A 183 11.05 9.91 -17.67
CA VAL A 183 11.45 9.80 -19.08
C VAL A 183 12.94 9.49 -19.19
N HIS A 184 13.27 8.49 -20.00
CA HIS A 184 14.64 8.14 -20.35
C HIS A 184 14.74 7.96 -21.87
N ASN A 185 15.68 8.66 -22.52
CA ASN A 185 15.85 8.66 -23.98
C ASN A 185 14.55 8.96 -24.76
N GLY A 186 13.74 9.91 -24.26
CA GLY A 186 12.49 10.33 -24.91
C GLY A 186 11.31 9.37 -24.74
N ALA A 187 11.48 8.26 -24.01
CA ALA A 187 10.42 7.29 -23.73
C ALA A 187 10.14 7.19 -22.22
N LEU A 188 8.93 6.75 -21.87
CA LEU A 188 8.54 6.52 -20.48
C LEU A 188 9.45 5.45 -19.84
N ASN A 189 10.07 5.80 -18.72
CA ASN A 189 10.88 4.91 -17.90
C ASN A 189 9.98 3.98 -17.07
N ILE A 190 9.45 2.93 -17.70
CA ILE A 190 8.56 1.97 -17.04
C ILE A 190 9.18 1.29 -15.83
N ARG A 191 10.51 1.25 -15.72
CA ARG A 191 11.24 0.65 -14.59
C ARG A 191 11.25 1.53 -13.34
N TYR A 192 10.80 2.79 -13.44
CA TYR A 192 10.72 3.66 -12.28
C TYR A 192 9.82 3.04 -11.20
N LYS A 193 10.35 2.88 -9.98
CA LYS A 193 9.68 2.15 -8.89
C LYS A 193 8.28 2.70 -8.60
N ALA A 194 8.05 4.01 -8.74
CA ALA A 194 6.71 4.57 -8.55
C ALA A 194 5.72 4.08 -9.62
N ILE A 195 6.12 3.98 -10.89
CA ILE A 195 5.26 3.41 -11.94
C ILE A 195 4.93 1.94 -11.61
N GLN A 196 5.95 1.17 -11.23
CA GLN A 196 5.78 -0.25 -10.89
C GLN A 196 4.78 -0.48 -9.74
N ARG A 197 4.81 0.37 -8.70
CA ARG A 197 3.83 0.32 -7.59
C ARG A 197 2.40 0.73 -8.00
N SER A 198 2.26 1.45 -9.11
CA SER A 198 0.96 1.85 -9.66
C SER A 198 0.32 0.79 -10.58
N LEU A 199 1.01 -0.32 -10.87
CA LEU A 199 0.47 -1.44 -11.64
C LEU A 199 -0.42 -2.32 -10.76
N TYR A 200 -1.57 -1.78 -10.34
CA TYR A 200 -2.42 -2.41 -9.33
C TYR A 200 -2.91 -3.80 -9.74
N ASP A 201 -3.13 -4.06 -11.03
CA ASP A 201 -3.54 -5.38 -11.53
C ASP A 201 -2.45 -6.45 -11.29
N VAL A 202 -1.17 -6.10 -11.42
CA VAL A 202 -0.05 -7.01 -11.19
C VAL A 202 -0.02 -7.44 -9.73
N HIS A 203 -0.05 -6.47 -8.82
CA HIS A 203 -0.02 -6.73 -7.38
C HIS A 203 -1.29 -7.43 -6.92
N MET A 204 -2.46 -6.98 -7.36
CA MET A 204 -3.75 -7.57 -6.98
C MET A 204 -3.86 -9.04 -7.42
N ARG A 205 -3.29 -9.44 -8.56
CA ARG A 205 -3.24 -10.85 -8.93
C ARG A 205 -2.54 -11.66 -7.85
N ASN A 206 -1.39 -11.22 -7.34
CA ASN A 206 -0.68 -11.94 -6.28
C ASN A 206 -1.59 -12.13 -5.04
N TRP A 207 -2.23 -11.07 -4.57
CA TRP A 207 -3.18 -11.15 -3.44
C TRP A 207 -4.33 -12.12 -3.69
N LEU A 208 -4.89 -12.14 -4.91
CA LEU A 208 -6.00 -13.02 -5.28
C LEU A 208 -5.63 -14.51 -5.39
N HIS A 209 -4.34 -14.86 -5.49
CA HIS A 209 -3.90 -16.26 -5.35
C HIS A 209 -4.03 -16.75 -3.90
N HIS A 210 -3.93 -15.85 -2.93
CA HIS A 210 -3.91 -16.19 -1.51
C HIS A 210 -5.24 -15.92 -0.80
N PHE A 211 -5.96 -14.87 -1.20
CA PHE A 211 -7.20 -14.44 -0.57
C PHE A 211 -8.32 -14.30 -1.60
N PRO A 212 -9.54 -14.76 -1.30
CA PRO A 212 -10.68 -14.47 -2.15
C PRO A 212 -10.99 -12.96 -2.12
N LEU A 213 -11.46 -12.41 -3.24
CA LEU A 213 -11.77 -10.98 -3.36
C LEU A 213 -12.70 -10.46 -2.25
N ARG A 214 -13.62 -11.29 -1.73
CA ARG A 214 -14.53 -10.92 -0.64
C ARG A 214 -13.83 -10.60 0.69
N GLN A 215 -12.57 -11.01 0.87
CA GLN A 215 -11.74 -10.68 2.04
C GLN A 215 -10.90 -9.41 1.84
N ILE A 216 -10.98 -8.77 0.68
CA ILE A 216 -10.24 -7.55 0.35
C ILE A 216 -11.23 -6.44 0.02
N HIS A 217 -11.37 -5.48 0.93
CA HIS A 217 -12.16 -4.29 0.67
C HIS A 217 -11.31 -3.19 0.07
N ILE A 218 -11.73 -2.72 -1.11
CA ILE A 218 -11.02 -1.67 -1.84
C ILE A 218 -11.67 -0.32 -1.54
N VAL A 219 -10.97 0.52 -0.78
CA VAL A 219 -11.36 1.90 -0.49
C VAL A 219 -10.97 2.79 -1.66
N ASP A 220 -11.91 3.60 -2.12
CA ASP A 220 -11.64 4.64 -3.13
C ASP A 220 -11.00 5.84 -2.43
N GLY A 221 -9.68 5.97 -2.56
CA GLY A 221 -8.91 7.03 -1.94
C GLY A 221 -9.22 8.40 -2.51
N ASP A 222 -9.66 8.50 -3.77
CA ASP A 222 -10.06 9.77 -4.36
C ASP A 222 -11.41 10.21 -3.81
N ALA A 223 -12.33 9.27 -3.58
CA ALA A 223 -13.57 9.52 -2.85
C ALA A 223 -13.30 9.89 -1.38
N LEU A 224 -12.41 9.16 -0.69
CA LEU A 224 -12.06 9.44 0.72
C LEU A 224 -11.51 10.86 0.91
N ILE A 225 -10.75 11.38 -0.05
CA ILE A 225 -10.24 12.76 -0.04
C ILE A 225 -11.38 13.78 -0.17
N ARG A 226 -12.37 13.51 -1.03
CA ARG A 226 -13.47 14.43 -1.35
C ARG A 226 -14.59 14.41 -0.32
N ASP A 227 -14.96 13.23 0.17
CA ASP A 227 -16.01 13.01 1.16
C ASP A 227 -15.70 11.70 1.92
N PRO A 228 -15.12 11.78 3.13
CA PRO A 228 -14.60 10.61 3.83
C PRO A 228 -15.70 9.67 4.37
N LEU A 229 -16.84 10.22 4.80
CA LEU A 229 -17.85 9.46 5.55
C LEU A 229 -18.43 8.27 4.75
N PRO A 230 -18.85 8.42 3.48
CA PRO A 230 -19.40 7.30 2.72
C PRO A 230 -18.43 6.13 2.50
N GLU A 231 -17.12 6.41 2.37
CA GLU A 231 -16.11 5.36 2.26
C GLU A 231 -15.89 4.66 3.60
N LEU A 232 -15.85 5.41 4.71
CA LEU A 232 -15.70 4.83 6.05
C LEU A 232 -16.89 3.97 6.47
N GLN A 233 -18.12 4.34 6.11
CA GLN A 233 -19.30 3.50 6.32
C GLN A 233 -19.27 2.18 5.54
N LYS A 234 -18.56 2.14 4.40
CA LYS A 234 -18.31 0.87 3.69
C LYS A 234 -17.28 0.03 4.43
N VAL A 235 -16.26 0.66 5.02
CA VAL A 235 -15.25 0.00 5.85
C VAL A 235 -15.87 -0.56 7.13
N GLU A 236 -16.71 0.20 7.86
CA GLU A 236 -17.42 -0.29 9.04
C GLU A 236 -18.21 -1.55 8.73
N ARG A 237 -19.05 -1.51 7.68
CA ARG A 237 -19.81 -2.68 7.23
C ARG A 237 -18.93 -3.86 6.83
N PHE A 238 -17.82 -3.61 6.13
CA PHE A 238 -16.90 -4.66 5.73
C PHE A 238 -16.24 -5.33 6.94
N LEU A 239 -15.94 -4.57 7.98
CA LEU A 239 -15.31 -5.07 9.22
C LEU A 239 -16.32 -5.62 10.24
N ASP A 240 -17.60 -5.65 9.92
CA ASP A 240 -18.71 -6.01 10.83
C ASP A 240 -18.80 -5.11 12.07
N LEU A 241 -18.42 -3.83 11.93
CA LEU A 241 -18.54 -2.82 12.99
C LEU A 241 -19.90 -2.14 12.97
N SER A 242 -20.36 -1.70 14.15
CA SER A 242 -21.54 -0.84 14.24
C SER A 242 -21.28 0.54 13.60
N PRO A 243 -22.28 1.20 13.00
CA PRO A 243 -22.08 2.50 12.35
C PRO A 243 -21.92 3.60 13.41
N ARG A 244 -20.68 3.90 13.82
CA ARG A 244 -20.36 4.90 14.86
C ARG A 244 -19.66 6.13 14.30
N ILE A 245 -19.03 6.02 13.15
CA ILE A 245 -18.41 7.16 12.47
C ILE A 245 -19.51 7.99 11.81
N VAL A 246 -19.56 9.29 12.15
CA VAL A 246 -20.61 10.22 11.71
C VAL A 246 -20.01 11.47 11.08
N SER A 247 -20.83 12.26 10.37
CA SER A 247 -20.38 13.47 9.67
C SER A 247 -19.72 14.50 10.59
N SER A 248 -20.18 14.64 11.84
CA SER A 248 -19.61 15.56 12.81
C SER A 248 -18.17 15.23 13.24
N ASN A 249 -17.69 14.03 12.91
CA ASN A 249 -16.29 13.65 13.11
C ASN A 249 -15.35 14.29 12.08
N PHE A 250 -15.86 14.92 11.03
CA PHE A 250 -15.06 15.49 9.96
C PHE A 250 -15.37 16.96 9.77
N TYR A 251 -14.34 17.75 9.49
CA TYR A 251 -14.46 19.13 9.05
C TYR A 251 -13.41 19.42 8.00
N PHE A 252 -13.77 20.21 6.98
CA PHE A 252 -12.83 20.58 5.93
C PHE A 252 -11.97 21.76 6.39
N ASN A 253 -10.66 21.60 6.43
CA ASN A 253 -9.74 22.67 6.79
C ASN A 253 -9.22 23.34 5.51
N GLN A 254 -9.61 24.60 5.29
CA GLN A 254 -9.25 25.35 4.08
C GLN A 254 -7.73 25.55 3.93
N THR A 255 -7.02 25.83 5.02
CA THR A 255 -5.56 26.02 5.03
C THR A 255 -4.84 24.72 4.68
N LYS A 256 -5.31 23.59 5.23
CA LYS A 256 -4.75 22.27 4.94
C LYS A 256 -5.13 21.79 3.54
N GLY A 257 -6.31 22.17 3.05
CA GLY A 257 -6.89 21.69 1.80
C GLY A 257 -7.48 20.27 1.88
N PHE A 258 -7.69 19.74 3.09
CA PHE A 258 -8.16 18.38 3.33
C PHE A 258 -9.13 18.32 4.53
N TYR A 259 -9.89 17.23 4.61
CA TYR A 259 -10.66 16.90 5.81
C TYR A 259 -9.74 16.58 6.99
N CYS A 260 -10.11 17.12 8.14
CA CYS A 260 -9.50 16.88 9.44
C CYS A 260 -10.52 16.20 10.37
N ILE A 261 -10.03 15.67 11.49
CA ILE A 261 -10.77 14.79 12.40
C ILE A 261 -11.17 15.55 13.66
N ARG A 262 -12.42 15.37 14.07
CA ARG A 262 -12.95 15.76 15.37
C ARG A 262 -13.36 14.50 16.15
N SER A 263 -12.70 14.26 17.28
CA SER A 263 -13.00 13.12 18.15
C SER A 263 -12.71 13.48 19.61
N ASN A 264 -13.58 13.05 20.53
CA ASN A 264 -13.45 13.27 21.98
C ASN A 264 -13.14 14.73 22.37
N GLY A 265 -13.85 15.68 21.74
CA GLY A 265 -13.67 17.12 21.99
C GLY A 265 -12.36 17.71 21.47
N ARG A 266 -11.55 16.94 20.73
CA ARG A 266 -10.30 17.40 20.11
C ARG A 266 -10.43 17.45 18.60
N GLU A 267 -9.81 18.46 18.02
CA GLU A 267 -9.66 18.61 16.58
C GLU A 267 -8.20 18.39 16.19
N ARG A 268 -7.98 17.63 15.11
CA ARG A 268 -6.64 17.33 14.60
C ARG A 268 -6.66 17.13 13.09
N CYS A 269 -5.65 17.66 12.43
CA CYS A 269 -5.36 17.35 11.03
C CYS A 269 -4.25 16.30 10.94
N LEU A 270 -4.11 15.67 9.76
CA LEU A 270 -2.96 14.80 9.52
C LEU A 270 -1.66 15.62 9.47
N HIS A 271 -0.56 14.95 9.84
CA HIS A 271 0.81 15.51 9.85
C HIS A 271 1.16 16.25 8.56
N GLU A 272 2.09 17.22 8.64
CA GLU A 272 2.50 18.09 7.53
C GLU A 272 3.00 17.31 6.30
N SER A 273 3.61 16.15 6.51
CA SER A 273 4.04 15.24 5.44
C SER A 273 2.88 14.63 4.62
N LYS A 274 1.63 14.78 5.06
CA LYS A 274 0.42 14.30 4.37
C LYS A 274 -0.30 15.49 3.71
N GLY A 275 -0.57 15.36 2.41
CA GLY A 275 -1.17 16.42 1.60
C GLY A 275 -0.15 17.43 1.03
N ARG A 276 1.11 17.03 0.81
CA ARG A 276 2.13 17.92 0.21
C ARG A 276 1.72 18.34 -1.21
N PRO A 277 2.00 19.59 -1.64
CA PRO A 277 1.70 20.05 -2.98
C PRO A 277 2.48 19.22 -4.02
N HIS A 278 1.78 18.80 -5.07
CA HIS A 278 2.39 18.08 -6.17
C HIS A 278 3.09 19.06 -7.14
N PRO A 279 4.23 18.68 -7.74
CA PRO A 279 4.83 19.49 -8.80
C PRO A 279 3.91 19.54 -10.03
N SER A 280 4.02 20.61 -10.81
CA SER A 280 3.51 20.59 -12.18
C SER A 280 4.33 19.58 -12.98
N VAL A 281 3.66 18.70 -13.73
CA VAL A 281 4.29 17.73 -14.61
C VAL A 281 3.98 18.14 -16.04
N ASN A 282 4.99 18.08 -16.92
CA ASN A 282 4.78 18.31 -18.35
C ASN A 282 3.60 17.48 -18.89
N SER A 283 2.67 18.13 -19.60
CA SER A 283 1.41 17.51 -20.05
C SER A 283 1.63 16.32 -20.98
N THR A 284 2.63 16.36 -21.85
CA THR A 284 3.00 15.24 -22.74
C THR A 284 3.48 14.05 -21.94
N VAL A 285 4.35 14.27 -20.94
CA VAL A 285 4.86 13.21 -20.07
C VAL A 285 3.74 12.60 -19.23
N LEU A 286 2.85 13.42 -18.68
CA LEU A 286 1.69 12.96 -17.93
C LEU A 286 0.73 12.15 -18.81
N GLN A 287 0.49 12.58 -20.05
CA GLN A 287 -0.33 11.84 -21.01
C GLN A 287 0.29 10.50 -21.39
N GLN A 288 1.61 10.43 -21.57
CA GLN A 288 2.32 9.17 -21.80
C GLN A 288 2.15 8.21 -20.61
N LEU A 289 2.29 8.71 -19.38
CA LEU A 289 2.08 7.92 -18.15
C LEU A 289 0.65 7.38 -18.05
N ARG A 290 -0.37 8.23 -18.28
CA ARG A 290 -1.78 7.81 -18.26
C ARG A 290 -2.09 6.78 -19.34
N SER A 291 -1.58 7.01 -20.56
CA SER A 291 -1.78 6.08 -21.68
C SER A 291 -1.17 4.71 -21.38
N TYR A 292 0.01 4.68 -20.75
CA TYR A 292 0.64 3.43 -20.30
C TYR A 292 -0.17 2.71 -19.21
N LEU A 293 -0.73 3.45 -18.24
CA LEU A 293 -1.51 2.89 -17.14
C LEU A 293 -2.93 2.46 -17.54
N GLN A 294 -3.45 2.93 -18.67
CA GLN A 294 -4.84 2.71 -19.06
C GLN A 294 -5.21 1.23 -19.20
N GLU A 295 -4.35 0.41 -19.82
CA GLU A 295 -4.63 -1.03 -19.99
C GLU A 295 -4.52 -1.79 -18.66
N HIS A 296 -3.58 -1.36 -17.79
CA HIS A 296 -3.48 -1.87 -16.42
C HIS A 296 -4.75 -1.55 -15.61
N ASN A 297 -5.31 -0.35 -15.76
CA ASN A 297 -6.56 0.05 -15.10
C ASN A 297 -7.73 -0.83 -15.55
N ARG A 298 -7.91 -1.02 -16.86
CA ARG A 298 -8.96 -1.90 -17.40
C ARG A 298 -8.83 -3.33 -16.90
N THR A 299 -7.60 -3.81 -16.80
CA THR A 299 -7.32 -5.15 -16.30
C THR A 299 -7.61 -5.26 -14.81
N PHE A 300 -7.21 -4.27 -14.02
CA PHE A 300 -7.54 -4.19 -12.60
C PHE A 300 -9.06 -4.17 -12.39
N PHE A 301 -9.81 -3.34 -13.13
CA PHE A 301 -11.27 -3.24 -13.00
C PHE A 301 -11.98 -4.57 -13.26
N ARG A 302 -11.52 -5.34 -14.25
CA ARG A 302 -12.01 -6.69 -14.53
C ARG A 302 -11.70 -7.65 -13.38
N LEU A 303 -10.48 -7.61 -12.83
CA LEU A 303 -10.07 -8.46 -11.71
C LEU A 303 -10.92 -8.23 -10.46
N VAL A 304 -11.20 -6.96 -10.14
CA VAL A 304 -11.92 -6.58 -8.91
C VAL A 304 -13.41 -6.36 -9.10
N LYS A 305 -13.92 -6.54 -10.32
CA LYS A 305 -15.34 -6.39 -10.70
C LYS A 305 -15.93 -5.02 -10.31
N ARG A 306 -15.11 -3.97 -10.39
CA ARG A 306 -15.46 -2.59 -10.04
C ARG A 306 -14.61 -1.63 -10.86
N THR A 307 -15.20 -0.53 -11.31
CA THR A 307 -14.51 0.57 -11.98
C THR A 307 -14.27 1.74 -11.03
N PHE A 308 -13.25 2.53 -11.35
CA PHE A 308 -12.93 3.79 -10.68
C PHE A 308 -12.81 4.90 -11.75
N HIS A 309 -13.13 6.14 -11.40
CA HIS A 309 -13.08 7.28 -12.33
C HIS A 309 -11.66 7.85 -12.45
N TRP A 310 -10.71 7.00 -12.86
CA TRP A 310 -9.31 7.36 -13.10
C TRP A 310 -9.11 7.87 -14.53
N GLN A 311 -8.08 8.70 -14.73
CA GLN A 311 -7.77 9.34 -16.02
C GLN A 311 -6.89 8.46 -16.92
#